data_AF-A0A392SWT8-F1
#
_entry.id   AF-A0A392SWT8-F1
#
_cell.length_a   1.000
_cell.length_b   1.000
_cell.length_c   1.000
_cell.angle_alpha   90.00
_cell.angle_beta   90.00
_cell.angle_gamma   90.00
#
_symmetry.space_group_name_H-M   'P 1'
#
loop_
_entity.id
_entity.type
_entity.pdbx_description
1 polymer ?
#
loop_
_entity_poly.entity_id
_entity_poly.type
_entity_poly.pdbx_seq_one_letter_code
_entity_poly.pdbx_strand_id
1 'polypeptide(L)'
;MPLSIMKKLNCGEAKPTRMTFILADRTKVYPHGILEDVLVRVDDTIFPADFVIMDIEEDEEAPILLGRPFLTIGKALIDMETGEIKFR
;
A
#
# COMPACT_ATOMS: atom_id res chain seq x y z
N MET A 1 2.17 -0.67 3.64
CA MET A 1 3.08 -1.79 3.32
C MET A 1 3.90 -2.12 4.57
N PRO A 2 4.01 -3.39 4.96
CA PRO A 2 4.90 -3.82 6.05
C PRO A 2 6.37 -3.50 5.76
N LEU A 3 7.12 -3.12 6.80
CA LEU A 3 8.54 -2.77 6.71
C LEU A 3 9.39 -3.93 6.18
N SER A 4 9.06 -5.16 6.55
CA SER A 4 9.74 -6.36 6.10
C SER A 4 9.56 -6.61 4.60
N ILE A 5 8.40 -6.30 4.01
CA ILE A 5 8.19 -6.38 2.55
C ILE A 5 9.03 -5.35 1.83
N MET A 6 9.04 -4.10 2.32
CA MET A 6 9.90 -3.05 1.77
C MET A 6 11.38 -3.48 1.73
N LYS A 7 11.86 -4.07 2.84
CA LYS A 7 13.23 -4.61 2.94
C LYS A 7 13.48 -5.76 1.95
N LYS A 8 12.53 -6.70 1.81
CA LYS A 8 12.63 -7.84 0.87
C LYS A 8 12.69 -7.37 -0.59
N LEU A 9 11.90 -6.37 -0.95
CA LEU A 9 11.84 -5.84 -2.32
C LEU A 9 12.99 -4.86 -2.63
N ASN A 10 13.73 -4.42 -1.60
CA ASN A 10 14.84 -3.48 -1.73
C ASN A 10 14.45 -2.19 -2.49
N CYS A 11 13.25 -1.66 -2.22
CA CYS A 11 12.67 -0.52 -2.95
C CYS A 11 13.25 0.86 -2.57
N GLY A 12 14.29 0.90 -1.72
CA GLY A 12 14.89 2.14 -1.23
C GLY A 12 14.53 2.44 0.22
N GLU A 13 14.66 3.71 0.60
CA GLU A 13 14.48 4.18 1.97
C GLU A 13 13.17 4.95 2.13
N ALA A 14 12.44 4.64 3.19
CA ALA A 14 11.24 5.38 3.55
C ALA A 14 11.62 6.72 4.22
N LYS A 15 11.02 7.82 3.76
CA LYS A 15 11.20 9.14 4.35
C LYS A 15 10.39 9.27 5.64
N PRO A 16 10.94 9.89 6.71
CA PRO A 16 10.20 10.11 7.94
C PRO A 16 8.92 10.91 7.71
N THR A 17 7.84 10.55 8.43
CA THR A 17 6.55 11.25 8.35
C THR A 17 6.03 11.58 9.74
N ARG A 18 5.20 12.64 9.84
CA ARG A 18 4.45 13.00 11.05
C ARG A 18 3.04 12.41 11.07
N MET A 19 2.72 11.56 10.10
CA MET A 19 1.43 10.89 10.01
C MET A 19 1.19 10.00 11.23
N THR A 20 -0.07 9.84 11.61
CA THR A 20 -0.49 8.90 12.67
C THR A 20 -1.79 8.26 12.22
N PHE A 21 -1.90 6.94 12.39
CA PHE A 21 -3.13 6.21 12.16
C PHE A 21 -3.84 5.90 13.46
N ILE A 22 -5.17 5.98 13.42
CA ILE A 22 -6.04 5.39 14.43
C ILE A 22 -6.69 4.19 13.76
N LEU A 23 -6.39 2.99 14.24
CA LEU A 23 -6.97 1.76 13.73
C LEU A 23 -8.42 1.58 14.23
N ALA A 24 -9.13 0.59 13.70
CA ALA A 24 -10.53 0.33 14.04
C ALA A 24 -10.71 -0.04 15.53
N ASP A 25 -9.70 -0.67 16.13
CA ASP A 25 -9.60 -0.98 17.57
C ASP A 25 -9.21 0.24 18.43
N ARG A 26 -9.05 1.41 17.80
CA ARG A 26 -8.61 2.69 18.39
C ARG A 26 -7.14 2.74 18.80
N THR A 27 -6.34 1.73 18.43
CA THR A 27 -4.90 1.75 18.63
C THR A 27 -4.27 2.82 17.75
N LYS A 28 -3.33 3.58 18.33
CA LYS A 28 -2.53 4.57 17.60
C LYS A 28 -1.30 3.90 17.03
N VAL A 29 -1.11 4.00 15.72
CA VAL A 29 0.07 3.48 15.03
C VAL A 29 0.82 4.62 14.34
N TYR A 30 2.13 4.62 14.52
CA TYR A 30 3.04 5.56 13.89
C TYR A 30 3.76 4.83 12.75
N PRO A 31 3.58 5.28 11.50
CA PRO A 31 4.32 4.72 10.38
C PRO A 31 5.83 4.86 10.57
N HIS A 32 6.58 3.90 10.02
CA HIS A 32 8.02 4.00 9.88
C HIS A 32 8.41 5.16 8.95
N GLY A 33 7.64 5.36 7.87
CA GLY A 33 7.89 6.41 6.89
C GLY A 33 6.96 6.31 5.68
N ILE A 34 7.26 7.12 4.67
CA ILE A 34 6.62 7.05 3.35
C ILE A 34 7.69 6.69 2.33
N LEU A 35 7.43 5.63 1.57
CA LEU A 35 8.21 5.27 0.41
C LEU A 35 7.54 5.90 -0.82
N GLU A 36 8.25 6.81 -1.48
CA GLU A 36 7.71 7.61 -2.58
C GLU A 36 8.16 7.05 -3.95
N ASP A 37 7.41 7.38 -5.00
CA ASP A 37 7.75 7.11 -6.41
C ASP A 37 7.93 5.62 -6.76
N VAL A 38 7.14 4.74 -6.14
CA VAL A 38 7.18 3.29 -6.41
C VAL A 38 6.37 2.94 -7.65
N LEU A 39 6.98 2.19 -8.57
CA LEU A 39 6.29 1.64 -9.73
C LEU A 39 5.66 0.28 -9.38
N VAL A 40 4.33 0.21 -9.46
CA VAL A 40 3.55 -1.00 -9.21
C VAL A 40 3.03 -1.52 -10.53
N ARG A 41 3.44 -2.73 -10.91
CA ARG A 41 2.88 -3.43 -12.07
C ARG A 41 1.66 -4.24 -11.64
N VAL A 42 0.54 -4.00 -12.30
CA VAL A 42 -0.70 -4.81 -12.21
C VAL A 42 -1.02 -5.29 -13.62
N ASP A 43 -1.01 -6.60 -13.81
CA ASP A 43 -1.03 -7.25 -15.13
C ASP A 43 0.01 -6.62 -16.07
N ASP A 44 -0.45 -6.02 -17.18
CA ASP A 44 0.40 -5.39 -18.20
C ASP A 44 0.57 -3.87 -18.00
N THR A 45 0.01 -3.29 -16.94
CA THR A 45 0.02 -1.84 -16.69
C THR A 45 0.89 -1.48 -15.49
N ILE A 46 1.58 -0.35 -15.57
CA ILE A 46 2.43 0.17 -14.50
C ILE A 46 1.82 1.46 -13.95
N PHE A 47 1.64 1.51 -12.63
CA PHE A 47 1.11 2.67 -11.92
C PHE A 47 2.15 3.23 -10.95
N PRO A 48 2.32 4.56 -10.89
CA PRO A 48 3.08 5.19 -9.82
C PRO A 48 2.26 5.15 -8.51
N ALA A 49 2.93 4.91 -7.40
CA ALA A 49 2.32 4.86 -6.07
C ALA A 49 3.31 5.26 -4.98
N ASP A 50 2.80 5.90 -3.94
CA ASP A 50 3.51 6.05 -2.68
C ASP A 50 2.94 5.06 -1.67
N PHE A 51 3.80 4.52 -0.81
CA PHE A 51 3.41 3.59 0.24
C PHE A 51 3.75 4.15 1.62
N VAL A 52 2.75 4.13 2.51
CA VAL A 52 3.03 4.29 3.92
C VAL A 52 3.60 2.98 4.47
N ILE A 53 4.80 3.05 5.04
CA ILE A 53 5.51 1.91 5.59
C ILE A 53 5.20 1.77 7.07
N MET A 54 4.76 0.59 7.49
CA MET A 54 4.41 0.29 8.88
C MET A 54 5.27 -0.84 9.41
N ASP A 55 5.76 -0.72 10.64
CA ASP A 55 6.48 -1.79 11.34
C ASP A 55 5.47 -2.70 12.04
N ILE A 56 4.83 -3.56 11.23
CA ILE A 56 3.80 -4.52 11.65
C ILE A 56 4.15 -5.89 11.07
N GLU A 57 3.57 -6.94 11.65
CA GLU A 57 3.67 -8.29 11.10
C GLU A 57 3.05 -8.36 9.69
N GLU A 58 3.68 -9.16 8.83
CA GLU A 58 3.13 -9.43 7.50
C GLU A 58 1.92 -10.33 7.65
N ASP A 59 0.83 -9.94 6.99
CA ASP A 59 -0.28 -10.84 6.72
C ASP A 59 0.05 -11.61 5.42
N GLU A 60 0.08 -12.95 5.48
CA GLU A 60 0.41 -13.79 4.32
C GLU A 60 -0.68 -13.73 3.23
N GLU A 61 -1.94 -13.51 3.61
CA GLU A 61 -3.07 -13.44 2.68
C GLU A 61 -3.20 -12.04 2.07
N ALA A 62 -2.96 -11.00 2.88
CA ALA A 62 -3.12 -9.60 2.47
C ALA A 62 -1.88 -8.74 2.81
N PRO A 63 -0.73 -8.98 2.16
CA PRO A 63 0.53 -8.35 2.53
C PRO A 63 0.56 -6.83 2.32
N ILE A 64 -0.28 -6.28 1.44
CA ILE A 64 -0.29 -4.85 1.09
C ILE A 64 -1.72 -4.35 0.93
N LEU A 65 -2.05 -3.27 1.65
CA LEU A 65 -3.32 -2.55 1.46
C LEU A 65 -3.18 -1.49 0.37
N LEU A 66 -4.00 -1.59 -0.67
CA LEU A 66 -4.12 -0.57 -1.72
C LEU A 66 -5.24 0.41 -1.35
N GLY A 67 -4.83 1.62 -0.98
CA GLY A 67 -5.79 2.66 -0.62
C GLY A 67 -6.57 3.19 -1.83
N ARG A 68 -7.66 3.91 -1.53
CA ARG A 68 -8.46 4.64 -2.54
C ARG A 68 -7.65 5.54 -3.47
N PRO A 69 -6.57 6.22 -3.04
CA PRO A 69 -5.72 7.00 -3.96
C PRO A 69 -5.15 6.16 -5.10
N PHE A 70 -4.57 4.98 -4.80
CA PHE A 70 -4.03 4.07 -5.82
C PHE A 70 -5.12 3.58 -6.79
N LEU A 71 -6.26 3.17 -6.23
CA LEU A 71 -7.42 2.74 -7.02
C LEU A 71 -7.93 3.86 -7.95
N THR A 72 -7.85 5.11 -7.51
CA THR A 72 -8.24 6.29 -8.32
C THR A 72 -7.27 6.51 -9.48
N ILE A 73 -5.96 6.33 -9.27
CA ILE A 73 -4.93 6.49 -10.31
C ILE A 73 -5.20 5.54 -11.48
N GLY A 74 -5.42 4.26 -11.18
CA GLY A 74 -5.72 3.25 -12.20
C GLY A 74 -7.18 3.19 -12.64
N LYS A 75 -8.02 4.14 -12.21
CA LYS A 75 -9.47 4.21 -12.49
C LYS A 75 -10.16 2.86 -12.24
N ALA A 76 -9.84 2.26 -11.10
CA ALA A 76 -10.26 0.92 -10.76
C ALA A 76 -11.79 0.80 -10.73
N LEU A 77 -12.31 -0.23 -11.39
CA LEU A 77 -13.67 -0.71 -11.28
C LEU A 77 -13.66 -1.97 -10.43
N ILE A 78 -14.40 -1.95 -9.32
CA ILE A 78 -14.50 -3.07 -8.40
C ILE A 78 -15.87 -3.72 -8.61
N ASP A 79 -15.87 -4.95 -9.07
CA ASP A 79 -17.05 -5.79 -9.16
C ASP A 79 -17.21 -6.54 -7.83
N MET A 80 -18.24 -6.18 -7.08
CA MET A 80 -18.50 -6.73 -5.75
C MET A 80 -19.11 -8.14 -5.81
N GLU A 81 -19.75 -8.50 -6.93
CA GLU A 81 -20.39 -9.81 -7.10
C GLU A 81 -19.35 -10.87 -7.43
N THR A 82 -18.42 -10.56 -8.34
CA THR A 82 -17.37 -11.49 -8.75
C THR A 82 -16.11 -11.39 -7.89
N GLY A 83 -15.93 -10.29 -7.16
CA GLY A 83 -14.70 -10.00 -6.42
C GLY A 83 -13.54 -9.56 -7.31
N GLU A 84 -13.82 -9.18 -8.56
CA GLU A 84 -12.80 -8.73 -9.50
C GLU A 84 -12.52 -7.22 -9.39
N ILE A 85 -11.26 -6.85 -9.61
CA ILE A 85 -10.85 -5.45 -9.76
C ILE A 85 -10.27 -5.30 -11.16
N LYS A 86 -10.76 -4.30 -11.90
CA LYS A 86 -10.29 -3.97 -13.25
C LYS A 86 -9.69 -2.58 -13.25
N PHE A 87 -8.47 -2.47 -13.75
CA PHE A 87 -7.81 -1.19 -13.98
C PHE A 87 -7.96 -0.81 -15.46
N ARG A 88 -7.96 0.49 -15.75
CA ARG A 88 -8.05 0.99 -17.13
C ARG A 88 -6.71 0.94 -17.86
#